data_AF-F8PGU5-F1
#
_entry.id   AF-F8PGU5-F1
#
_cell.length_a   1.000
_cell.length_b   1.000
_cell.length_c   1.000
_cell.angle_alpha   90.00
_cell.angle_beta   90.00
_cell.angle_gamma   90.00
#
_symmetry.space_group_name_H-M   'P 1'
#
loop_
_entity.id
_entity.type
_entity.pdbx_description
1 polymer ?
#
loop_
_entity_poly.entity_id
_entity_poly.type
_entity_poly.pdbx_seq_one_letter_code
_entity_poly.pdbx_strand_id
1 'polypeptide(L)'
;IFIDQVWAEQIGLPLVKLDISIPVYNVDGTLNVGGCITHKCSFVVEYQGHRERVTAEATQLGKINLILGWTWLFKHNPEIDWQTEVVTLSRCPQMNSLGRVTSDLPKAL
;
A
#
# COMPACT_ATOMS: atom_id res chain seq x y z
N ILE A 1 0.02 3.26 5.10
CA ILE A 1 -0.76 3.14 3.84
C ILE A 1 -2.14 2.67 4.25
N PHE A 2 -3.18 3.21 3.63
CA PHE A 2 -4.56 2.82 3.92
C PHE A 2 -5.19 2.22 2.67
N ILE A 3 -6.00 1.19 2.84
CA ILE A 3 -6.76 0.54 1.76
C ILE A 3 -8.23 0.51 2.14
N ASP A 4 -9.10 0.69 1.16
CA ASP A 4 -10.54 0.49 1.37
C ASP A 4 -10.82 -0.99 1.58
N GLN A 5 -11.46 -1.31 2.71
CA GLN A 5 -11.69 -2.70 3.09
C GLN A 5 -12.66 -3.40 2.11
N VAL A 6 -13.73 -2.72 1.70
CA VAL A 6 -14.73 -3.30 0.79
C VAL A 6 -14.09 -3.57 -0.56
N TRP A 7 -13.28 -2.64 -1.06
CA TRP A 7 -12.53 -2.85 -2.29
C TRP A 7 -11.53 -4.01 -2.15
N ALA A 8 -10.78 -4.09 -1.05
CA ALA A 8 -9.83 -5.19 -0.81
C ALA A 8 -10.52 -6.55 -0.84
N GLU A 9 -11.71 -6.67 -0.23
CA GLU A 9 -12.55 -7.87 -0.29
C GLU A 9 -12.99 -8.18 -1.72
N GLN A 10 -13.45 -7.17 -2.48
CA GLN A 10 -13.91 -7.33 -3.87
C GLN A 10 -12.82 -7.87 -4.79
N ILE A 11 -11.57 -7.43 -4.61
CA ILE A 11 -10.43 -7.90 -5.42
C ILE A 11 -9.75 -9.13 -4.82
N GLY A 12 -10.31 -9.72 -3.76
CA GLY A 12 -9.84 -10.98 -3.17
C GLY A 12 -8.53 -10.86 -2.40
N LEU A 13 -8.17 -9.68 -1.90
CA LEU A 13 -6.99 -9.53 -1.06
C LEU A 13 -7.26 -10.08 0.35
N PRO A 14 -6.29 -10.81 0.94
CA PRO A 14 -6.46 -11.35 2.28
C PRO A 14 -6.46 -10.23 3.33
N LEU A 15 -7.51 -10.19 4.14
CA LEU A 15 -7.59 -9.34 5.32
C LEU A 15 -7.18 -10.14 6.55
N VAL A 16 -6.22 -9.61 7.29
CA VAL A 16 -5.72 -10.19 8.54
C VAL A 16 -6.17 -9.29 9.68
N LYS A 17 -6.92 -9.86 10.63
CA LYS A 17 -7.36 -9.15 11.83
C LYS A 17 -6.14 -8.73 12.66
N LEU A 18 -6.19 -7.51 13.21
CA LEU A 18 -5.19 -7.02 14.15
C LEU A 18 -5.47 -7.59 15.54
N ASP A 19 -4.40 -7.88 16.28
CA ASP A 19 -4.50 -8.31 17.69
C ASP A 19 -5.04 -7.18 18.57
N ILE A 20 -4.72 -5.93 18.22
CA ILE A 20 -5.17 -4.71 18.89
C ILE A 20 -5.75 -3.78 17.82
N SER A 21 -7.01 -3.39 17.98
CA SER A 21 -7.65 -2.42 17.09
C SER A 21 -7.02 -1.03 17.26
N ILE A 22 -6.79 -0.32 16.16
CA ILE A 22 -6.22 1.02 16.17
C ILE A 22 -7.38 2.04 16.14
N PRO A 23 -7.61 2.82 17.20
CA PRO A 23 -8.61 3.87 17.18
C PRO A 23 -8.16 5.00 16.25
N VAL A 24 -9.02 5.39 15.31
CA VAL A 24 -8.78 6.53 14.43
C VAL A 24 -9.54 7.72 14.98
N TYR A 25 -8.81 8.80 15.25
CA TYR A 25 -9.39 10.05 15.71
C TYR A 25 -9.39 11.08 14.57
N ASN A 26 -10.50 11.80 14.45
CA ASN A 26 -10.59 13.00 13.62
C ASN A 26 -9.75 14.13 14.23
N VAL A 27 -9.51 15.19 13.46
CA VAL A 27 -8.74 16.37 13.90
C VAL A 27 -9.40 17.08 15.09
N ASP A 28 -10.73 16.97 15.23
CA ASP A 28 -11.49 17.51 16.36
C ASP A 28 -11.44 16.63 17.63
N GLY A 29 -10.68 15.53 17.59
CA GLY A 29 -10.52 14.60 18.72
C GLY A 29 -11.65 13.58 18.87
N THR A 30 -12.68 13.62 18.02
CA THR A 30 -13.73 12.60 18.01
C THR A 30 -13.23 11.31 17.36
N LEU A 31 -13.80 10.17 17.75
CA LEU A 31 -13.57 8.92 17.01
C LEU A 31 -14.13 9.06 15.61
N ASN A 32 -13.36 8.61 14.62
CA ASN A 32 -13.82 8.55 13.25
C ASN A 32 -15.10 7.68 13.17
N VAL A 33 -16.11 8.16 12.45
CA VAL A 33 -17.40 7.45 12.25
C VAL A 33 -17.18 6.06 11.62
N GLY A 34 -16.11 5.91 10.82
CA GLY A 34 -15.70 4.61 10.26
C GLY A 34 -15.14 3.62 11.30
N GLY A 35 -15.02 4.01 12.57
CA GLY A 35 -14.60 3.16 13.67
C GLY A 35 -13.08 2.94 13.75
N CYS A 36 -12.69 1.93 14.54
CA CYS A 36 -11.30 1.51 14.66
C CYS A 36 -10.87 0.71 13.43
N ILE A 37 -9.60 0.85 13.04
CA ILE A 37 -8.97 -0.07 12.10
C ILE A 37 -8.80 -1.41 12.81
N THR A 38 -9.41 -2.46 12.25
CA THR A 38 -9.43 -3.81 12.81
C THR A 38 -8.68 -4.83 11.96
N HIS A 39 -8.39 -4.48 10.71
CA HIS A 39 -7.75 -5.38 9.76
C HIS A 39 -6.57 -4.68 9.08
N LYS A 40 -5.63 -5.49 8.62
CA LYS A 40 -4.55 -5.10 7.70
C LYS A 40 -4.56 -5.99 6.48
N CYS A 41 -4.01 -5.48 5.40
CA CYS A 41 -3.88 -6.18 4.14
C CYS A 41 -2.45 -6.05 3.63
N SER A 42 -1.82 -7.16 3.21
CA SER A 42 -0.51 -7.14 2.58
C SER A 42 -0.62 -7.51 1.11
N PHE A 43 -0.09 -6.66 0.23
CA PHE A 43 -0.15 -6.84 -1.22
C PHE A 43 1.08 -6.21 -1.90
N VAL A 44 1.22 -6.43 -3.19
CA VAL A 44 2.30 -5.85 -4.00
C VAL A 44 1.77 -4.62 -4.73
N VAL A 45 2.47 -3.49 -4.58
CA VAL A 45 2.26 -2.30 -5.40
C VAL A 45 3.25 -2.35 -6.55
N GLU A 46 2.73 -2.17 -7.76
CA GLU A 46 3.53 -2.06 -8.98
C GLU A 46 3.18 -0.77 -9.73
N TYR A 47 4.18 0.08 -9.97
CA TYR A 47 4.00 1.35 -10.66
C TYR A 47 5.31 1.82 -11.31
N GLN A 48 5.30 2.16 -12.61
CA GLN A 48 6.49 2.62 -13.35
C GLN A 48 7.73 1.71 -13.18
N GLY A 49 7.54 0.39 -13.11
CA GLY A 49 8.63 -0.58 -12.88
C GLY A 49 9.11 -0.69 -11.43
N HIS A 50 8.65 0.16 -10.52
CA HIS A 50 8.78 -0.06 -9.07
C HIS A 50 7.85 -1.18 -8.64
N ARG A 51 8.35 -2.11 -7.84
CA ARG A 51 7.57 -3.23 -7.31
C ARG A 51 7.96 -3.47 -5.86
N GLU A 52 6.99 -3.37 -4.95
CA GLU A 52 7.24 -3.60 -3.53
C GLU A 52 6.06 -4.25 -2.81
N ARG A 53 6.35 -5.02 -1.77
CA ARG A 53 5.33 -5.53 -0.86
C ARG A 53 5.04 -4.51 0.22
N VAL A 54 3.79 -4.09 0.33
CA VAL A 54 3.31 -3.16 1.35
C VAL A 54 2.36 -3.86 2.30
N THR A 55 2.20 -3.28 3.49
CA THR A 55 1.09 -3.59 4.39
C THR A 55 0.30 -2.33 4.60
N ALA A 56 -1.00 -2.40 4.30
CA ALA A 56 -1.95 -1.32 4.48
C ALA A 56 -2.91 -1.64 5.62
N GLU A 57 -3.32 -0.59 6.31
CA GLU A 57 -4.41 -0.64 7.28
C GLU A 57 -5.75 -0.58 6.52
N ALA A 58 -6.62 -1.55 6.77
CA ALA A 58 -7.93 -1.61 6.12
C ALA A 58 -8.92 -0.70 6.86
N THR A 59 -9.53 0.21 6.12
CA THR A 59 -10.49 1.19 6.64
C THR A 59 -11.58 1.47 5.61
N GLN A 60 -12.53 2.34 5.92
CA GLN A 60 -13.58 2.77 5.00
C GLN A 60 -13.15 4.09 4.34
N LEU A 61 -12.65 4.02 3.11
CA LEU A 61 -12.17 5.18 2.36
C LEU A 61 -13.22 5.71 1.38
N GLY A 62 -14.34 5.01 1.22
CA GLY A 62 -15.46 5.42 0.38
C GLY A 62 -15.12 5.29 -1.11
N LYS A 63 -14.83 6.41 -1.78
CA LYS A 63 -14.55 6.40 -3.23
C LYS A 63 -13.07 6.17 -3.57
N ILE A 64 -12.20 6.20 -2.58
CA ILE A 64 -10.75 6.07 -2.77
C ILE A 64 -10.34 4.64 -2.41
N ASN A 65 -9.72 3.91 -3.32
CA ASN A 65 -9.34 2.52 -3.07
C ASN A 65 -8.08 2.38 -2.20
N LEU A 66 -7.11 3.28 -2.40
CA LEU A 66 -5.80 3.21 -1.78
C LEU A 66 -5.26 4.62 -1.50
N ILE A 67 -4.71 4.83 -0.31
CA ILE A 67 -4.00 6.06 0.06
C ILE A 67 -2.56 5.73 0.45
N LEU A 68 -1.62 6.26 -0.33
CA LEU A 68 -0.21 6.26 0.01
C LEU A 68 0.05 7.36 1.03
N GLY A 69 0.39 6.95 2.26
CA GLY A 69 0.62 7.86 3.37
C GLY A 69 1.98 8.57 3.28
N TRP A 70 2.17 9.56 4.16
CA TRP A 70 3.40 10.35 4.23
C TRP A 70 4.68 9.50 4.33
N THR A 71 4.68 8.43 5.14
CA THR A 71 5.85 7.57 5.30
C THR A 71 6.30 6.91 4.00
N TRP A 72 5.34 6.55 3.15
CA TRP A 72 5.61 6.00 1.82
C TRP A 72 6.18 7.09 0.90
N LEU A 73 5.51 8.24 0.83
CA LEU A 73 5.94 9.37 0.00
C LEU A 73 7.34 9.86 0.39
N PHE A 74 7.63 9.96 1.69
CA PHE A 74 8.94 10.36 2.20
C PHE A 74 10.04 9.37 1.80
N LYS A 75 9.77 8.06 1.92
CA LYS A 75 10.73 7.00 1.56
C LYS A 75 11.05 6.99 0.07
N HIS A 76 10.04 7.13 -0.78
CA HIS A 76 10.20 7.00 -2.23
C HIS A 76 10.51 8.33 -2.93
N ASN A 77 10.28 9.46 -2.24
CA ASN A 77 10.51 10.81 -2.71
C ASN A 77 10.06 11.03 -4.17
N PRO A 78 8.79 10.74 -4.52
CA PRO A 78 8.31 10.87 -5.89
C PRO A 78 8.35 12.32 -6.35
N GLU A 79 8.48 12.54 -7.65
CA GLU A 79 8.18 13.82 -8.28
C GLU A 79 6.68 13.87 -8.51
N ILE A 80 6.01 14.93 -8.05
CA ILE A 80 4.56 15.10 -8.21
C ILE A 80 4.34 16.39 -8.98
N ASP A 81 3.79 16.26 -10.18
CA ASP A 81 3.26 17.38 -10.93
C ASP A 81 1.76 17.52 -10.62
N TRP A 82 1.43 18.53 -9.83
CA TRP A 82 0.06 18.80 -9.39
C TRP A 82 -0.84 19.37 -10.49
N GLN A 83 -0.27 19.90 -11.59
CA GLN A 83 -1.06 20.41 -12.71
C GLN A 83 -1.44 19.29 -13.67
N THR A 84 -0.53 18.36 -13.91
CA THR A 84 -0.77 17.21 -14.80
C THR A 84 -1.24 15.96 -14.07
N GLU A 85 -1.26 15.99 -12.74
CA GLU A 85 -1.61 14.87 -11.86
C GLU A 85 -0.69 13.64 -12.05
N VAL A 86 0.54 13.87 -12.50
CA VAL A 86 1.53 12.81 -12.75
C VAL A 86 2.44 12.64 -11.55
N VAL A 87 2.65 11.38 -11.17
CA VAL A 87 3.63 10.96 -10.15
C VAL A 87 4.75 10.19 -10.84
N THR A 88 6.00 10.56 -10.61
CA THR A 88 7.17 9.89 -11.20
C THR A 88 8.09 9.35 -10.10
N LEU A 89 8.49 8.08 -10.23
CA LEU A 89 9.35 7.38 -9.26
C LEU A 89 10.83 7.35 -9.68
N SER A 90 11.31 8.38 -10.37
CA SER A 90 12.71 8.54 -10.84
C SER A 90 13.72 8.54 -9.69
N ARG A 91 13.31 8.96 -8.50
CA ARG A 91 14.12 9.07 -7.27
C ARG A 91 13.91 7.89 -6.30
N CYS A 92 13.10 6.91 -6.69
CA CYS A 92 12.86 5.74 -5.85
C CYS A 92 14.17 4.97 -5.67
N PRO A 93 14.56 4.60 -4.43
CA PRO A 93 15.71 3.75 -4.21
C PRO A 93 15.50 2.45 -4.99
N GLN A 94 16.35 2.19 -5.97
CA GLN A 94 16.33 0.90 -6.66
C GLN A 94 16.59 -0.15 -5.59
N MET A 95 15.68 -1.10 -5.43
CA MET A 95 15.96 -2.31 -4.67
C MET A 95 17.09 -3.00 -5.43
N ASN A 96 18.34 -2.81 -4.99
CA ASN A 96 19.49 -3.47 -5.57
C ASN A 96 19.11 -4.93 -5.84
N SER A 97 19.26 -5.35 -7.09
CA SER A 97 19.05 -6.72 -7.54
C SER A 97 20.14 -7.64 -6.96
N LEU A 98 20.18 -7.79 -5.64
CA LEU A 98 20.82 -8.91 -4.97
C LEU A 98 19.79 -10.04 -4.94
N GLY A 99 19.74 -10.78 -6.05
CA GLY A 99 18.91 -11.97 -6.18
C GLY A 99 17.93 -11.94 -7.37
N ARG A 100 18.41 -11.63 -8.58
CA ARG A 100 17.92 -12.40 -9.73
C ARG A 100 18.41 -13.84 -9.51
N VAL A 101 17.65 -14.65 -8.76
CA VAL A 101 17.66 -16.08 -9.03
C VAL A 101 17.00 -16.19 -10.40
N THR A 102 17.81 -16.25 -11.44
CA THR A 102 17.33 -16.83 -12.70
C THR A 102 16.92 -18.25 -12.32
N SER A 103 15.62 -18.51 -12.31
CA SER A 103 15.12 -19.88 -12.31
C SER A 103 15.42 -20.46 -13.69
N ASP A 104 16.69 -20.74 -13.94
CA ASP A 104 17.09 -21.76 -14.90
C ASP A 104 16.69 -23.09 -14.28
N LEU A 105 15.43 -23.49 -14.49
CA LEU A 105 15.04 -24.88 -14.36
C LEU A 105 15.85 -25.66 -15.40
N PRO A 106 16.75 -26.57 -15.01
CA PRO A 106 17.26 -27.54 -15.96
C PRO A 106 16.08 -28.42 -16.39
N LYS A 107 15.87 -28.48 -17.71
CA LYS A 107 15.03 -29.51 -18.32
C LYS A 107 15.54 -30.88 -17.87
N ALA A 108 14.58 -31.75 -17.57
CA ALA A 108 14.75 -33.14 -17.22
C ALA A 108 15.84 -33.87 -18.04
N LEU A 109 16.61 -34.69 -17.34
CA LEU A 109 17.03 -36.05 -17.71
C LEU A 109 17.29 -36.84 -16.42
#